data_AF-A0A7Y4UG29-F1
#
_entry.id   AF-A0A7Y4UG29-F1
#
_cell.length_a   1.000
_cell.length_b   1.000
_cell.length_c   1.000
_cell.angle_alpha   90.00
_cell.angle_beta   90.00
_cell.angle_gamma   90.00
#
_symmetry.space_group_name_H-M   'P 1'
#
loop_
_entity.id
_entity.type
_entity.pdbx_description
1 polymer ?
#
loop_
_entity_poly.entity_id
_entity_poly.type
_entity_poly.pdbx_seq_one_letter_code
_entity_poly.pdbx_strand_id
1 'polypeptide(L)' 'MPYLRKRLAAAANLEARGRREVQQALEHATRNCGRDRSYAKGKKSFAVLATLDPATLQQHLPHFRRLVATLNRCLSK' A
#
# COMPACT_ATOMS: atom_id res chain seq x y z
N MET A 1 -13.90 -30.99 7.16
CA MET A 1 -13.68 -29.67 7.80
C MET A 1 -13.39 -28.63 6.72
N PRO A 2 -14.41 -27.87 6.24
CA PRO A 2 -14.28 -27.03 5.05
C PRO A 2 -13.87 -25.60 5.42
N TYR A 3 -12.58 -25.37 5.66
CA TYR A 3 -12.02 -24.02 5.79
C TYR A 3 -11.10 -23.73 4.60
N LEU A 4 -11.66 -23.69 3.39
CA LEU A 4 -10.94 -23.21 2.22
C LEU A 4 -11.49 -21.85 1.76
N ARG A 5 -10.67 -20.84 2.07
CA ARG A 5 -10.16 -19.92 1.03
C ARG A 5 -11.13 -18.82 0.59
N LYS A 6 -11.30 -17.82 1.45
CA LYS A 6 -11.57 -16.45 0.95
C LYS A 6 -10.30 -16.01 0.19
N ARG A 7 -10.24 -16.32 -1.12
CA ARG A 7 -9.15 -15.89 -2.01
C ARG A 7 -9.06 -14.36 -1.95
N LEU A 8 -7.85 -13.81 -2.07
CA LEU A 8 -7.68 -12.40 -2.44
C LEU A 8 -8.65 -12.14 -3.60
N ALA A 9 -9.46 -11.08 -3.50
CA ALA A 9 -10.41 -10.74 -4.55
C ALA A 9 -9.70 -10.78 -5.91
N ALA A 10 -10.29 -11.45 -6.90
CA ALA A 10 -9.72 -11.51 -8.23
C ALA A 10 -9.44 -10.09 -8.72
N ALA A 11 -8.23 -9.87 -9.22
CA ALA A 11 -7.71 -8.52 -9.51
C ALA A 11 -8.62 -7.71 -10.46
N ALA A 12 -9.40 -8.39 -11.30
CA ALA A 12 -10.33 -7.81 -12.27
C ALA A 12 -11.34 -6.80 -11.69
N ASN A 13 -11.66 -6.87 -10.38
CA ASN A 13 -12.67 -6.01 -9.76
C ASN A 13 -12.17 -5.26 -8.51
N LEU A 14 -10.84 -5.07 -8.36
CA LEU A 14 -10.28 -4.40 -7.19
C LEU A 14 -10.71 -2.93 -7.10
N GLU A 15 -10.80 -2.22 -8.23
CA GLU A 15 -11.15 -0.79 -8.26
C GLU A 15 -12.63 -0.52 -7.95
N ALA A 16 -13.51 -1.50 -8.16
CA ALA A 16 -14.93 -1.40 -7.82
C ALA A 16 -15.22 -1.69 -6.34
N ARG A 17 -14.23 -2.15 -5.56
CA ARG A 17 -14.42 -2.54 -4.15
C ARG A 17 -14.11 -1.41 -3.19
N GLY A 18 -14.89 -1.37 -2.12
CA GLY A 18 -14.66 -0.42 -1.05
C GLY A 18 -13.28 -0.64 -0.39
N ARG A 19 -12.54 0.44 -0.17
CA ARG A 19 -11.20 0.40 0.48
C ARG A 19 -11.17 -0.46 1.76
N ARG A 20 -12.21 -0.37 2.59
CA ARG A 20 -12.31 -1.14 3.85
C ARG A 20 -12.44 -2.63 3.61
N GLU A 21 -13.21 -3.02 2.60
CA GLU A 21 -13.43 -4.42 2.23
C GLU A 21 -12.13 -5.07 1.74
N VAL A 22 -11.39 -4.36 0.87
CA VAL A 22 -10.08 -4.82 0.39
C VAL A 22 -9.09 -4.98 1.54
N GLN A 23 -9.03 -3.99 2.44
CA GLN A 23 -8.15 -4.04 3.61
C GLN A 23 -8.47 -5.25 4.50
N GLN A 24 -9.74 -5.46 4.86
CA GLN A 24 -10.14 -6.59 5.70
C GLN A 24 -9.86 -7.94 5.04
N ALA A 25 -10.06 -8.04 3.72
CA ALA A 25 -9.75 -9.25 2.97
C ALA A 25 -8.25 -9.56 3.01
N LEU A 26 -7.38 -8.54 2.84
CA LEU A 26 -5.94 -8.69 2.90
C LEU A 26 -5.45 -9.06 4.31
N GLU A 27 -5.93 -8.37 5.35
CA GLU A 27 -5.61 -8.67 6.75
C GLU A 27 -6.01 -10.11 7.10
N HIS A 28 -7.23 -10.52 6.72
CA HIS A 28 -7.71 -11.87 6.99
C HIS A 28 -6.93 -12.95 6.23
N ALA A 29 -6.63 -12.71 4.95
CA ALA A 29 -5.91 -13.67 4.12
C ALA A 29 -4.46 -13.90 4.60
N THR A 30 -3.86 -12.89 5.23
CA THR A 30 -2.44 -12.90 5.64
C THR A 30 -2.23 -13.10 7.15
N ARG A 31 -3.30 -13.18 7.95
CA ARG A 31 -3.23 -13.26 9.42
C ARG A 31 -2.35 -14.38 9.97
N ASN A 32 -2.24 -15.50 9.24
CA ASN A 32 -1.48 -16.68 9.64
C ASN A 32 -0.14 -16.82 8.91
N CYS A 33 0.30 -15.81 8.15
CA CYS A 33 1.58 -15.87 7.41
C CYS A 33 2.82 -15.67 8.30
N GLY A 34 2.63 -15.43 9.60
CA GLY A 34 3.69 -15.18 10.58
C GLY A 34 3.78 -13.72 11.01
N ARG A 35 4.52 -13.47 12.11
CA ARG A 35 4.59 -12.19 12.84
C ARG A 35 4.84 -10.98 11.92
N ASP A 36 5.70 -11.14 10.92
CA ASP A 36 6.11 -10.08 9.99
C ASP A 36 5.55 -10.22 8.57
N ARG A 37 4.60 -11.14 8.34
CA ARG A 37 4.00 -11.35 7.02
C ARG A 37 2.49 -11.14 6.98
N SER A 38 1.87 -10.86 8.13
CA SER A 38 0.52 -10.30 8.15
C SER A 38 0.51 -8.91 7.49
N TYR A 39 -0.48 -8.70 6.63
CA TYR A 39 -0.80 -7.42 6.07
C TYR A 39 -1.39 -6.56 7.18
N ALA A 40 -0.78 -5.40 7.40
CA ALA A 40 -1.29 -4.38 8.30
C ALA A 40 -1.08 -3.05 7.60
N LYS A 41 -2.15 -2.27 7.48
CA LYS A 41 -2.06 -0.95 6.87
C LYS A 41 -1.12 -0.06 7.67
N GLY A 42 -0.25 0.66 6.97
CA GLY A 42 0.42 1.86 7.50
C GLY A 42 1.77 1.66 8.18
N LYS A 43 2.16 0.48 8.69
CA LYS A 43 3.50 0.37 9.30
C LYS A 43 4.59 0.04 8.27
N LYS A 44 4.40 -1.02 7.50
CA LYS A 44 5.41 -1.51 6.54
C LYS A 44 5.56 -0.61 5.32
N SER A 45 4.44 -0.11 4.79
CA SER A 45 4.48 0.80 3.63
C SER A 45 5.26 2.07 3.95
N PHE A 46 5.07 2.66 5.14
CA PHE A 46 5.82 3.85 5.56
C PHE A 46 7.28 3.52 5.92
N ALA A 47 7.54 2.34 6.51
CA ALA A 47 8.93 1.90 6.74
C ALA A 47 9.70 1.72 5.43
N VAL A 48 9.07 1.14 4.40
CA VAL A 48 9.66 1.03 3.06
C VAL A 48 9.90 2.43 2.48
N LEU A 49 8.92 3.33 2.55
CA LEU A 49 9.10 4.71 2.10
C LEU A 49 10.28 5.40 2.79
N ALA A 50 10.52 5.13 4.08
CA ALA A 50 11.66 5.67 4.82
C ALA A 50 13.02 5.10 4.37
N THR A 51 13.05 3.92 3.75
CA THR A 51 14.27 3.35 3.16
C THR A 51 14.54 3.81 1.72
N LEU A 52 13.59 4.47 1.07
CA LEU A 52 13.77 4.96 -0.29
C LEU A 52 14.53 6.28 -0.29
N ASP A 53 15.57 6.36 -1.11
CA ASP A 53 16.29 7.61 -1.34
C ASP A 53 15.46 8.56 -2.23
N PRO A 54 15.08 9.76 -1.74
CA PRO A 54 14.32 10.73 -2.52
C PRO A 54 15.02 11.19 -3.80
N ALA A 55 16.35 11.23 -3.85
CA ALA A 55 17.08 11.65 -5.05
C ALA A 55 16.91 10.63 -6.18
N THR A 56 17.07 9.34 -5.86
CA THR A 56 16.79 8.22 -6.76
C THR A 56 15.33 8.25 -7.26
N LEU A 57 14.36 8.51 -6.37
CA LEU A 57 12.95 8.59 -6.76
C LEU A 57 12.66 9.76 -7.70
N GLN A 58 13.30 10.92 -7.51
CA GLN A 58 13.14 12.06 -8.42
C GLN A 58 13.71 11.77 -9.81
N GLN A 59 14.82 11.04 -9.90
CA GLN A 59 15.43 10.68 -11.17
C GLN A 59 14.53 9.76 -12.00
N HIS A 60 13.90 8.77 -11.35
CA HIS A 60 13.19 7.70 -12.06
C HIS A 60 11.67 7.86 -12.13
N LEU A 61 11.05 8.65 -11.25
CA LEU A 61 9.59 8.71 -11.14
C LEU A 61 9.05 10.13 -11.41
N PRO A 62 8.50 10.38 -12.62
CA PRO A 62 7.87 11.66 -12.96
C PRO A 62 6.74 12.06 -12.01
N HIS A 63 5.99 11.09 -11.50
CA HIS A 63 4.92 11.34 -10.52
C HIS A 63 5.47 11.81 -9.17
N PHE A 64 6.62 11.30 -8.73
CA PHE A 64 7.26 11.74 -7.49
C PHE A 64 7.71 13.19 -7.59
N ARG A 65 8.28 13.60 -8.74
CA ARG A 65 8.63 15.01 -9.01
C ARG A 65 7.42 15.94 -8.90
N ARG A 66 6.29 15.52 -9.49
CA ARG A 66 5.02 16.29 -9.42
C ARG A 66 4.52 16.41 -7.98
N LEU A 67 4.58 15.32 -7.22
CA LEU A 67 4.21 15.33 -5.80
C LEU A 67 5.05 16.34 -5.01
N VAL A 68 6.38 16.30 -5.16
CA VAL A 68 7.30 17.24 -4.48
C VAL A 68 6.98 18.68 -4.87
N ALA A 69 6.77 18.97 -6.16
CA ALA A 69 6.42 20.30 -6.62
C ALA A 69 5.10 20.82 -6.01
N THR A 70 4.08 19.96 -5.93
CA THR A 70 2.81 20.30 -5.28
C THR A 70 2.98 20.56 -3.79
N LEU A 71 3.72 19.70 -3.09
CA LEU A 71 3.98 19.87 -1.66
C LEU A 71 4.71 21.18 -1.36
N ASN A 72 5.76 21.49 -2.12
CA ASN A 72 6.49 22.75 -1.97
C ASN A 72 5.59 23.97 -2.20
N ARG A 73 4.69 23.92 -3.18
CA ARG A 73 3.71 24.99 -3.44
C ARG A 73 2.72 25.18 -2.29
N CYS A 74 2.30 24.10 -1.65
CA CYS A 74 1.33 24.16 -0.55
C CYS A 74 1.98 24.58 0.78
N LEU A 75 3.25 24.26 0.98
CA LEU A 75 4.01 24.58 2.21
C LEU A 75 4.64 25.98 2.17
N SER A 76 4.73 26.61 0.99
CA SER A 76 5.22 27.99 0.82
C SER A 76 4.12 29.04 0.94
N LYS A 77 2.95 28.68 1.47
CA LYS A 77 1.83 29.57 1.79
C LYS A 77 1.67 29.65 3.29
#